data_AF-A0AAX1JCM1-F1
#
_entry.id   AF-A0AAX1JCM1-F1
#
_cell.length_a   1.000
_cell.length_b   1.000
_cell.length_c   1.000
_cell.angle_alpha   90.00
_cell.angle_beta   90.00
_cell.angle_gamma   90.00
#
_symmetry.space_group_name_H-M   'P 1'
#
loop_
_entity.id
_entity.type
_entity.pdbx_description
1 polymer ?
#
loop_
_entity_poly.entity_id
_entity_poly.type
_entity_poly.pdbx_seq_one_letter_code
_entity_poly.pdbx_strand_id
1 'polypeptide(L)'
;MDYEVFLISRIREYWLSSHRGWGANDKSVALGVAHTGRVITAAALIMAISFAALMAAQVSFMRLFGFGLTVAVLADATLVRMLLVPAFMHVLGRYNWWAPKVLTRLHSRIGFSEAGAAPRLSFPSP
;
A
#
# COMPACT_ATOMS: atom_id res chain seq x y z
N MET A 1 9.41 -1.24 -2.03
CA MET A 1 9.25 -0.14 -1.04
C MET A 1 8.19 0.88 -1.43
N ASP A 2 7.63 0.83 -2.65
CA ASP A 2 6.58 1.80 -3.05
C ASP A 2 5.14 1.28 -2.82
N TYR A 3 4.92 -0.04 -2.91
CA TYR A 3 3.58 -0.62 -2.79
C TYR A 3 2.95 -0.51 -1.41
N GLU A 4 3.76 -0.59 -0.35
CA GLU A 4 3.29 -0.43 1.03
C GLU A 4 2.79 1.00 1.28
N VAL A 5 3.45 1.99 0.68
CA VAL A 5 3.02 3.39 0.75
C VAL A 5 1.67 3.57 0.04
N PHE A 6 1.50 3.00 -1.16
CA PHE A 6 0.22 3.03 -1.86
C PHE A 6 -0.90 2.32 -1.08
N LEU A 7 -0.61 1.16 -0.48
CA LEU A 7 -1.56 0.44 0.37
C LEU A 7 -1.99 1.25 1.57
N ILE A 8 -1.02 1.72 2.37
CA ILE A 8 -1.26 2.44 3.60
C ILE A 8 -1.98 3.77 3.31
N SER A 9 -1.62 4.45 2.22
CA SER A 9 -2.33 5.65 1.76
C SER A 9 -3.82 5.36 1.49
N ARG A 10 -4.11 4.26 0.80
CA ARG A 10 -5.49 3.87 0.50
C ARG A 10 -6.27 3.46 1.75
N ILE A 11 -5.65 2.68 2.65
CA ILE A 11 -6.25 2.33 3.94
C ILE A 11 -6.54 3.60 4.75
N ARG A 12 -5.65 4.60 4.70
CA ARG A 12 -5.81 5.89 5.39
C ARG A 12 -6.99 6.70 4.86
N GLU A 13 -7.21 6.71 3.55
CA GLU A 13 -8.40 7.36 2.95
C GLU A 13 -9.70 6.72 3.44
N TYR A 14 -9.76 5.38 3.48
CA TYR A 14 -10.91 4.66 4.02
C TYR A 14 -11.09 4.89 5.53
N TRP A 15 -10.01 5.04 6.28
CA TRP A 15 -10.06 5.36 7.72
C TRP A 15 -10.54 6.79 7.98
N LEU A 16 -10.10 7.77 7.18
CA LEU A 16 -10.52 9.17 7.31
C LEU A 16 -11.99 9.40 6.91
N SER A 17 -12.50 8.61 5.96
CA SER A 17 -13.90 8.65 5.52
C SER A 17 -14.84 7.86 6.42
N SER A 18 -14.33 6.87 7.16
CA SER A 18 -15.10 6.20 8.20
C SER A 18 -15.21 7.12 9.42
N HIS A 19 -16.40 7.25 10.03
CA HIS A 19 -16.67 8.12 11.19
C HIS A 19 -15.94 7.68 12.49
N ARG A 20 -14.81 6.98 12.38
CA ARG A 20 -13.92 6.46 13.44
C ARG A 20 -14.64 5.64 14.53
N GLY A 21 -15.74 5.00 14.15
CA GLY A 21 -16.52 4.10 14.99
C GLY A 21 -15.78 2.79 15.31
N TRP A 22 -16.34 2.01 16.23
CA TRP A 22 -15.81 0.69 16.58
C TRP A 22 -15.78 -0.25 15.35
N GLY A 23 -14.65 -0.91 15.12
CA GLY A 23 -14.45 -1.80 13.96
C GLY A 23 -14.18 -1.07 12.62
N ALA A 24 -14.09 0.26 12.62
CA ALA A 24 -13.75 1.01 11.40
C ALA A 24 -12.35 0.67 10.87
N ASN A 25 -11.41 0.29 11.74
CA ASN A 25 -10.01 0.03 11.35
C ASN A 25 -9.93 -1.23 10.51
N ASP A 26 -10.54 -2.32 10.99
CA ASP A 26 -10.56 -3.60 10.29
C ASP A 26 -11.28 -3.48 8.94
N LYS A 27 -12.39 -2.73 8.88
CA LYS A 27 -13.07 -2.44 7.61
C LYS A 27 -12.20 -1.65 6.63
N SER A 28 -11.51 -0.62 7.10
CA SER A 28 -10.62 0.19 6.25
C SER A 28 -9.41 -0.61 5.76
N VAL A 29 -8.84 -1.48 6.60
CA VAL A 29 -7.75 -2.39 6.23
C VAL A 29 -8.23 -3.39 5.18
N ALA A 30 -9.37 -4.05 5.42
CA ALA A 30 -9.93 -5.02 4.48
C ALA A 30 -10.23 -4.40 3.10
N LEU A 31 -10.84 -3.21 3.08
CA LEU A 31 -11.15 -2.48 1.84
C LEU A 31 -9.88 -2.01 1.11
N GLY A 32 -8.88 -1.51 1.84
CA GLY A 32 -7.61 -1.07 1.24
C GLY A 32 -6.81 -2.23 0.64
N VAL A 33 -6.77 -3.38 1.32
CA VAL A 33 -6.11 -4.59 0.82
C VAL A 33 -6.85 -5.15 -0.40
N ALA A 34 -8.17 -5.25 -0.36
CA ALA A 34 -8.97 -5.77 -1.48
C ALA A 34 -8.81 -4.93 -2.76
N HIS A 35 -8.75 -3.60 -2.64
CA HIS A 35 -8.66 -2.71 -3.79
C HIS A 35 -7.27 -2.66 -4.43
N THR A 36 -6.21 -2.78 -3.61
CA THR A 36 -4.83 -2.69 -4.11
C THR A 36 -4.27 -4.03 -4.54
N GLY A 37 -4.81 -5.15 -4.03
CA GLY A 37 -4.32 -6.50 -4.30
C GLY A 37 -4.06 -6.79 -5.77
N ARG A 38 -5.00 -6.47 -6.67
CA ARG A 38 -4.85 -6.74 -8.11
C ARG A 38 -3.63 -6.05 -8.74
N VAL A 39 -3.39 -4.79 -8.40
CA VAL A 39 -2.26 -4.00 -8.96
C VAL A 39 -0.93 -4.59 -8.51
N ILE A 40 -0.86 -5.01 -7.25
CA ILE A 40 0.37 -5.54 -6.67
C ILE A 40 0.67 -6.94 -7.16
N THR A 41 -0.35 -7.80 -7.27
CA THR A 41 -0.18 -9.13 -7.85
C THR A 41 0.30 -9.03 -9.30
N ALA A 42 -0.20 -8.06 -10.08
CA ALA A 42 0.29 -7.81 -11.44
C ALA A 42 1.77 -7.38 -11.45
N ALA A 43 2.17 -6.46 -10.58
CA ALA A 43 3.56 -6.04 -10.45
C ALA A 43 4.49 -7.18 -10.01
N ALA A 44 4.06 -7.98 -9.02
CA ALA A 44 4.79 -9.14 -8.55
C ALA A 44 4.97 -10.20 -9.66
N LEU A 45 3.94 -10.40 -10.50
CA LEU A 45 4.01 -11.30 -11.64
C LEU A 45 5.06 -10.85 -12.67
N ILE A 46 5.07 -9.56 -13.00
CA ILE A 46 6.06 -8.99 -13.94
C ILE A 46 7.48 -9.19 -13.40
N MET A 47 7.72 -8.87 -12.12
CA MET A 47 9.02 -9.09 -11.49
C MET A 47 9.42 -10.57 -11.44
N ALA A 48 8.49 -11.46 -11.13
CA ALA A 48 8.74 -12.90 -11.11
C ALA A 48 9.16 -13.41 -12.49
N ILE A 49 8.52 -12.94 -13.58
CA ILE A 49 8.92 -13.28 -14.95
C ILE A 49 10.32 -12.75 -15.26
N SER A 50 10.64 -11.51 -14.87
CA SER A 50 11.97 -10.93 -15.07
C SER A 50 13.06 -11.70 -14.31
N PHE A 51 12.79 -12.14 -13.07
CA PHE A 51 13.75 -12.93 -12.28
C PHE A 51 13.85 -14.38 -12.74
N ALA A 52 12.76 -14.97 -13.25
CA ALA A 52 12.80 -16.27 -13.89
C ALA A 52 13.70 -16.26 -15.14
N ALA A 53 13.73 -15.15 -15.89
CA ALA A 53 14.67 -15.00 -17.01
C ALA A 53 16.14 -15.03 -16.56
N LEU A 54 16.47 -14.52 -15.36
CA LEU A 54 17.82 -14.62 -14.79
C LEU A 54 18.22 -16.08 -14.49
N MET A 55 17.25 -16.97 -14.27
CA MET A 55 17.52 -18.39 -14.04
C MET A 55 18.01 -19.12 -15.31
N ALA A 56 17.75 -18.56 -16.50
CA ALA A 56 18.27 -19.10 -17.76
C ALA A 56 19.77 -18.79 -17.98
N ALA A 57 20.39 -17.98 -17.12
CA ALA A 57 21.81 -17.69 -17.18
C ALA A 57 22.66 -18.94 -16.88
N GLN A 58 23.75 -19.12 -17.64
CA GLN A 58 24.71 -20.22 -17.47
C GLN A 58 25.59 -20.08 -16.20
N VAL A 59 25.53 -18.93 -15.53
CA VAL A 59 26.30 -18.65 -14.32
C VAL A 59 25.51 -19.13 -13.10
N SER A 60 26.03 -20.13 -12.37
CA SER A 60 25.36 -20.74 -11.20
C SER A 60 24.94 -19.72 -10.15
N PHE A 61 25.77 -18.69 -9.90
CA PHE A 61 25.45 -17.61 -8.97
C PHE A 61 24.20 -16.82 -9.40
N MET A 62 24.11 -16.45 -10.68
CA MET A 62 22.97 -15.71 -11.23
C MET A 62 21.67 -16.51 -11.13
N ARG A 63 21.75 -17.82 -11.35
CA ARG A 63 20.62 -18.74 -11.28
C ARG A 63 20.09 -18.93 -9.85
N LEU A 64 20.98 -19.01 -8.87
CA LEU A 64 20.60 -19.04 -7.45
C LEU A 64 19.97 -17.71 -7.01
N PHE A 65 20.54 -16.58 -7.47
CA PHE A 65 19.99 -15.25 -7.20
C PHE A 65 18.60 -15.06 -7.82
N GLY A 66 18.42 -15.45 -9.09
CA GLY A 66 17.12 -15.37 -9.78
C GLY A 66 16.05 -16.19 -9.08
N PHE A 67 16.38 -17.41 -8.64
CA PHE A 67 15.46 -18.23 -7.84
C PHE A 67 15.13 -17.57 -6.50
N GLY A 68 16.15 -17.13 -5.76
CA GLY A 68 15.98 -16.49 -4.45
C GLY A 68 15.12 -15.22 -4.52
N LEU A 69 15.38 -14.36 -5.50
CA LEU A 69 14.60 -13.14 -5.73
C LEU A 69 13.15 -13.43 -6.13
N THR A 70 12.92 -14.44 -6.97
CA THR A 70 11.58 -14.86 -7.37
C THR A 70 10.77 -15.33 -6.16
N VAL A 71 11.36 -16.21 -5.34
CA VAL A 71 10.70 -16.71 -4.12
C VAL A 71 10.45 -15.58 -3.12
N ALA A 72 11.43 -14.69 -2.93
CA ALA A 72 11.30 -13.55 -2.01
C ALA A 72 10.14 -12.62 -2.40
N VAL A 73 10.01 -12.27 -3.69
CA VAL A 73 8.91 -11.40 -4.16
C VAL A 73 7.56 -12.08 -4.03
N LEU A 74 7.46 -13.37 -4.36
CA LEU A 74 6.20 -14.11 -4.20
C LEU A 74 5.80 -14.22 -2.73
N ALA A 75 6.76 -14.50 -1.85
CA ALA A 75 6.54 -14.54 -0.40
C ALA A 75 6.11 -13.16 0.14
N ASP A 76 6.73 -12.07 -0.29
CA ASP A 76 6.34 -10.72 0.13
C ASP A 76 4.92 -10.35 -0.34
N ALA A 77 4.62 -10.58 -1.62
CA ALA A 77 3.32 -10.28 -2.21
C ALA A 77 2.17 -11.09 -1.58
N THR A 78 2.45 -12.26 -1.02
CA THR A 78 1.46 -13.17 -0.42
C THR A 78 1.52 -13.17 1.10
N LEU A 79 2.58 -13.71 1.71
CA LEU A 79 2.71 -13.88 3.15
C LEU A 79 2.76 -12.52 3.87
N VAL A 80 3.65 -11.63 3.45
CA VAL A 80 3.82 -10.36 4.15
C VAL A 80 2.56 -9.53 4.01
N ARG A 81 2.01 -9.42 2.80
CA ARG A 81 0.92 -8.51 2.51
C ARG A 81 -0.49 -9.04 2.80
N MET A 82 -0.76 -10.33 2.64
CA MET A 82 -2.07 -10.90 2.91
C MET A 82 -2.23 -11.32 4.38
N LEU A 83 -1.12 -11.61 5.08
CA LEU A 83 -1.15 -12.09 6.46
C LEU A 83 -0.50 -11.12 7.44
N LEU A 84 0.79 -10.82 7.28
CA LEU A 84 1.51 -10.02 8.28
C LEU A 84 0.93 -8.60 8.38
N VAL A 85 0.78 -7.88 7.27
CA VAL A 85 0.31 -6.48 7.27
C VAL A 85 -1.09 -6.37 7.91
N PRO A 86 -2.11 -7.14 7.51
CA PRO A 86 -3.43 -7.07 8.14
C PRO A 86 -3.40 -7.47 9.61
N ALA A 87 -2.62 -8.50 9.98
CA ALA A 87 -2.50 -8.95 11.36
C ALA A 87 -1.88 -7.88 12.25
N PHE A 88 -0.76 -7.27 11.83
CA PHE A 88 -0.15 -6.16 12.56
C PHE A 88 -1.11 -4.96 12.64
N MET A 89 -1.81 -4.64 11.55
CA MET A 89 -2.73 -3.52 11.57
C MET A 89 -3.97 -3.73 12.45
N HIS A 90 -4.41 -4.98 12.58
CA HIS A 90 -5.45 -5.38 13.51
C HIS A 90 -4.98 -5.26 14.96
N VAL A 91 -3.80 -5.83 15.29
CA VAL A 91 -3.23 -5.80 16.65
C VAL A 91 -2.95 -4.38 17.13
N LEU A 92 -2.39 -3.52 16.26
CA LEU A 92 -2.09 -2.13 16.60
C LEU A 92 -3.36 -1.26 16.68
N GLY A 93 -4.46 -1.65 16.03
CA GLY A 93 -5.76 -1.00 16.18
C GLY A 93 -5.70 0.52 15.97
N ARG A 94 -6.09 1.28 16.99
CA ARG A 94 -6.08 2.76 16.98
C ARG A 94 -4.67 3.36 17.05
N TYR A 95 -3.66 2.63 17.53
CA TYR A 95 -2.29 3.11 17.64
C TYR A 95 -1.60 3.25 16.27
N ASN A 96 -2.04 2.51 15.24
CA ASN A 96 -1.57 2.68 13.86
C ASN A 96 -1.69 4.12 13.35
N TRP A 97 -2.70 4.84 13.82
CA TRP A 97 -3.04 6.17 13.34
C TRP A 97 -2.55 7.28 14.29
N TRP A 98 -1.83 6.91 15.34
CA TRP A 98 -1.30 7.87 16.30
C TRP A 98 -0.05 8.53 15.73
N ALA A 99 -0.15 9.82 15.43
CA ALA A 99 0.99 10.65 15.08
C ALA A 99 1.32 11.61 16.25
N PRO A 100 2.59 11.72 16.67
CA PRO A 100 2.98 12.69 17.70
C PRO A 100 2.72 14.12 17.20
N LYS A 101 2.22 14.99 18.10
CA LYS A 101 1.74 16.35 17.79
C LYS A 101 2.73 17.23 17.02
N VAL A 102 4.03 16.97 17.18
CA VAL A 102 5.11 17.68 16.47
C VAL A 102 5.11 17.32 14.97
N LEU A 103 4.92 16.05 14.63
CA LEU A 103 4.83 15.59 13.24
C LEU A 103 3.56 16.09 12.56
N THR A 104 2.44 16.14 13.28
CA THR A 104 1.18 16.67 12.76
C THR A 104 1.29 18.17 12.45
N ARG A 105 1.94 18.94 13.34
CA ARG A 105 2.23 20.37 13.12
C ARG A 105 3.16 20.60 11.94
N LEU A 106 4.20 19.78 11.80
CA LEU A 106 5.10 19.87 10.65
C LEU A 106 4.33 19.55 9.36
N HIS A 107 3.59 18.44 9.31
CA HIS A 107 2.79 18.07 8.14
C HIS A 107 1.76 19.15 7.76
N SER A 108 1.15 19.86 8.71
CA SER A 108 0.26 20.99 8.39
C SER A 108 0.99 22.21 7.80
N ARG A 109 2.30 22.37 8.04
CA ARG A 109 3.10 23.49 7.51
C ARG A 109 3.73 23.20 6.14
N ILE A 110 4.03 21.93 5.86
CA ILE A 110 4.69 21.49 4.60
C ILE A 110 3.79 20.63 3.70
N GLY A 111 2.53 20.40 4.09
CA GLY A 111 1.64 19.47 3.39
C GLY A 111 1.32 19.92 1.97
N PHE A 112 1.77 19.13 0.99
CA PHE A 112 1.32 19.23 -0.39
C PHE A 112 -0.19 18.92 -0.44
N SER A 113 -0.99 19.95 -0.69
CA SER A 113 -2.43 19.80 -0.91
C SER A 113 -2.63 19.38 -2.37
N GLU A 114 -2.86 18.10 -2.63
CA GLU A 114 -3.35 17.58 -3.93
C GLU A 114 -4.82 17.96 -4.20
N ALA A 115 -5.31 19.04 -3.61
CA ALA A 115 -6.51 19.71 -4.08
C ALA A 115 -6.11 20.60 -5.26
N GLY A 116 -5.89 19.98 -6.41
CA GLY A 116 -6.03 20.69 -7.68
C GLY A 116 -7.37 21.41 -7.64
N ALA A 117 -7.34 22.73 -7.79
CA ALA A 117 -8.51 23.58 -7.85
C ALA A 117 -9.51 22.99 -8.86
N ALA A 118 -10.55 22.32 -8.35
CA ALA A 118 -11.68 21.94 -9.18
C ALA A 118 -12.22 23.25 -9.79
N PRO A 119 -12.29 23.40 -11.12
CA PRO A 119 -12.85 24.60 -11.72
C PRO A 119 -14.28 24.72 -11.18
N ARG A 120 -14.59 25.86 -10.55
CA ARG A 120 -15.98 26.19 -10.25
C ARG A 120 -16.69 26.33 -11.60
N LEU A 121 -17.34 25.27 -12.05
CA LEU A 121 -18.30 25.35 -13.14
C LEU A 121 -19.48 26.17 -12.62
N SER A 122 -19.43 27.49 -12.84
CA SER A 122 -20.57 28.37 -12.71
C SER A 122 -21.54 28.04 -13.83
N PHE A 123 -22.54 27.22 -13.55
CA PHE A 123 -23.69 27.11 -14.43
C PHE A 123 -24.46 28.44 -14.39
N PRO A 124 -24.75 29.07 -15.55
CA PRO A 124 -25.62 30.23 -15.57
C PRO A 124 -27.03 29.81 -15.15
N SER A 125 -27.57 30.50 -14.15
CA SER A 125 -28.97 30.34 -13.74
C SER A 125 -29.91 30.77 -14.87
N PRO A 126 -31.03 30.04 -15.10
CA PRO A 126 -32.05 30.41 -16.08
C PRO A 126 -32.82 31.67 -15.67
#